data_AF-A0A7S3KRP6-F1
#
_entry.id   AF-A0A7S3KRP6-F1
#
_cell.length_a   1.000
_cell.length_b   1.000
_cell.length_c   1.000
_cell.angle_alpha   90.00
_cell.angle_beta   90.00
_cell.angle_gamma   90.00
#
_symmetry.space_group_name_H-M   'P 1'
#
loop_
_entity.id
_entity.type
_entity.pdbx_description
1 polymer ?
#
loop_
_entity_poly.entity_id
_entity_poly.type
_entity_poly.pdbx_seq_one_letter_code
_entity_poly.pdbx_strand_id
1 'polypeptide(L)'
;SRVLVKRGSCYGFLSNFEKAEEDLQKAMSEFKGLFSESELKSIESDLKKIKTRGESNEIKKKGDNFYGQGEFDSAIKEYQEAVKIDQTNEYALGNIGVIHMKRSDYQKCIEYTDSALNQINNFINETKSFKNDNQLEVKLLLRRGKSFQMIKEYEKAKKDLDECIRLDRRNKEAQSILKKVQGEINDILYKENKDEAERLFKEKEYSKALEHFEQCLRITRKASTLSNISVFVNKTACLFALKQNDLLITECNNALR
;
A
#
# COMPACT_ATOMS: atom_id res chain seq x y z
N SER A 1 -16.82 29.56 25.83
CA SER A 1 -15.51 28.93 26.09
C SER A 1 -15.40 27.53 25.48
N ARG A 2 -16.03 26.48 26.03
CA ARG A 2 -15.89 25.08 25.55
C ARG A 2 -16.36 24.83 24.11
N VAL A 3 -17.34 25.60 23.64
CA VAL A 3 -17.80 25.55 22.24
C VAL A 3 -16.71 26.02 21.26
N LEU A 4 -15.93 27.05 21.63
CA LEU A 4 -14.81 27.52 20.80
C LEU A 4 -13.74 26.44 20.70
N VAL A 5 -13.39 25.81 21.82
CA VAL A 5 -12.43 24.69 21.81
C VAL A 5 -12.90 23.58 20.89
N LYS A 6 -14.17 23.17 21.01
CA LYS A 6 -14.72 22.09 20.17
C LYS A 6 -14.73 22.48 18.68
N ARG A 7 -15.11 23.71 18.35
CA ARG A 7 -15.13 24.22 16.97
C ARG A 7 -13.71 24.33 16.41
N GLY A 8 -12.76 24.81 17.20
CA GLY A 8 -11.33 24.86 16.86
C GLY A 8 -10.77 23.48 16.56
N SER A 9 -11.04 22.48 17.41
CA SER A 9 -10.66 21.09 17.14
C SER A 9 -11.28 20.56 15.83
N CYS A 10 -12.56 20.88 15.57
CA CYS A 10 -13.22 20.50 14.32
C CYS A 10 -12.57 21.16 13.10
N TYR A 11 -12.21 22.45 13.17
CA TYR A 11 -11.46 23.10 12.10
C TYR A 11 -10.10 22.44 11.87
N GLY A 12 -9.39 22.05 12.94
CA GLY A 12 -8.14 21.30 12.83
C GLY A 12 -8.32 19.96 12.10
N PHE A 13 -9.39 19.21 12.43
CA PHE A 13 -9.72 17.97 11.74
C PHE A 13 -10.06 18.17 10.25
N LEU A 14 -10.70 19.30 9.92
CA LEU A 14 -11.01 19.68 8.54
C LEU A 14 -9.81 20.35 7.84
N SER A 15 -8.62 20.31 8.44
CA SER A 15 -7.39 20.92 7.92
C SER A 15 -7.46 22.45 7.73
N ASN A 16 -8.38 23.12 8.43
CA ASN A 16 -8.47 24.58 8.48
C ASN A 16 -7.73 25.10 9.72
N PHE A 17 -6.40 25.06 9.66
CA PHE A 17 -5.53 25.35 10.80
C PHE A 17 -5.59 26.82 11.25
N GLU A 18 -5.83 27.75 10.33
CA GLU A 18 -5.96 29.19 10.63
C GLU A 18 -7.17 29.45 11.55
N LYS A 19 -8.36 28.98 11.17
CA LYS A 19 -9.55 29.12 12.01
C LYS A 19 -9.48 28.30 13.29
N ALA A 20 -8.82 27.14 13.24
CA ALA A 20 -8.60 26.31 14.41
C ALA A 20 -7.73 27.04 15.46
N GLU A 21 -6.65 27.66 15.00
CA GLU A 21 -5.76 28.48 15.82
C GLU A 21 -6.51 29.68 16.41
N GLU A 22 -7.26 30.41 15.59
CA GLU A 22 -8.06 31.57 16.03
C GLU A 22 -9.00 31.20 17.19
N ASP A 23 -9.78 30.13 17.02
CA ASP A 23 -10.76 29.69 18.03
C ASP A 23 -10.11 29.25 19.35
N LEU A 24 -8.98 28.54 19.27
CA LEU A 24 -8.26 28.07 20.46
C LEU A 24 -7.53 29.21 21.18
N GLN A 25 -6.91 30.13 20.43
CA GLN A 25 -6.31 31.34 21.00
C GLN A 25 -7.37 32.19 21.70
N LYS A 26 -8.53 32.39 21.07
CA LYS A 26 -9.66 33.12 21.67
C LYS A 26 -10.18 32.45 22.94
N ALA A 27 -10.25 31.12 22.96
CA ALA A 27 -10.59 30.38 24.17
C ALA A 27 -9.58 30.64 25.30
N MET A 28 -8.28 30.67 24.99
CA MET A 28 -7.21 30.90 25.96
C MET A 28 -7.07 32.36 26.42
N SER A 29 -7.41 33.34 25.59
CA SER A 29 -7.24 34.76 25.93
C SER A 29 -8.45 35.34 26.65
N GLU A 30 -9.66 35.10 26.13
CA GLU A 30 -10.89 35.72 26.64
C GLU A 30 -11.57 34.89 27.73
N PHE A 31 -11.35 33.58 27.75
CA PHE A 31 -12.11 32.65 28.60
C PHE A 31 -11.24 31.78 29.52
N LYS A 32 -9.96 32.13 29.72
CA LYS A 32 -8.99 31.34 30.50
C LYS A 32 -9.53 30.90 31.87
N GLY A 33 -10.19 31.82 32.59
CA GLY A 33 -10.71 31.57 33.94
C GLY A 33 -11.89 30.58 34.02
N LEU A 34 -12.44 30.14 32.88
CA LEU A 34 -13.56 29.19 32.83
C LEU A 34 -13.11 27.73 32.65
N PHE A 35 -11.81 27.48 32.60
CA PHE A 35 -11.20 26.19 32.39
C PHE A 35 -10.42 25.74 33.62
N SER A 36 -10.41 24.43 33.89
CA SER A 36 -9.46 23.85 34.85
C SER A 36 -8.03 23.93 34.33
N GLU A 37 -7.05 23.78 35.22
CA GLU A 37 -5.64 23.72 34.82
C GLU A 37 -5.36 22.57 33.83
N SER A 38 -6.03 21.43 34.00
CA SER A 38 -5.92 20.29 33.08
C SER A 38 -6.50 20.60 31.69
N GLU A 39 -7.65 21.28 31.63
CA GLU A 39 -8.25 21.72 30.37
C GLU A 39 -7.34 22.72 29.66
N LEU A 40 -6.76 23.69 30.38
CA LEU A 40 -5.82 24.66 29.81
C LEU A 40 -4.58 23.98 29.22
N LYS A 41 -3.97 23.03 29.93
CA LYS A 41 -2.82 22.26 29.42
C LYS A 41 -3.17 21.48 28.14
N SER A 42 -4.38 20.93 28.06
CA SER A 42 -4.85 20.24 26.84
C SER A 42 -5.03 21.22 25.68
N ILE A 43 -5.67 22.37 25.91
CA ILE A 43 -5.88 23.40 24.88
C ILE A 43 -4.54 23.96 24.38
N GLU A 44 -3.58 24.20 25.28
CA GLU A 44 -2.23 24.66 24.93
C GLU A 44 -1.49 23.62 24.06
N SER A 45 -1.59 22.33 24.40
CA SER A 45 -1.02 21.24 23.62
C SER A 45 -1.64 21.16 22.22
N ASP A 46 -2.97 21.22 22.12
CA ASP A 46 -3.70 21.18 20.85
C ASP A 46 -3.39 22.39 19.97
N LEU A 47 -3.33 23.59 20.58
CA LEU A 47 -2.96 24.82 19.90
C LEU A 47 -1.54 24.72 19.33
N LYS A 48 -0.58 24.19 20.10
CA LYS A 48 0.78 23.97 19.61
C LYS A 48 0.80 23.02 18.41
N LYS A 49 0.08 21.90 18.48
CA LYS A 49 -0.03 20.95 17.36
C LYS A 49 -0.64 21.60 16.11
N ILE A 50 -1.71 22.38 16.27
CA ILE A 50 -2.38 23.09 15.17
C ILE A 50 -1.46 24.11 14.51
N LYS A 51 -0.72 24.90 15.29
CA LYS A 51 0.27 25.86 14.77
C LYS A 51 1.35 25.15 13.97
N THR A 52 1.99 24.14 14.56
CA THR A 52 3.04 23.35 13.91
C THR A 52 2.53 22.70 12.62
N ARG A 53 1.30 22.18 12.62
CA ARG A 53 0.66 21.62 11.43
C ARG A 53 0.35 22.68 10.37
N GLY A 54 -0.11 23.85 10.77
CA GLY A 54 -0.36 24.99 9.89
C GLY A 54 0.91 25.46 9.19
N GLU A 55 1.97 25.71 9.95
CA GLU A 55 3.29 26.11 9.45
C GLU A 55 3.85 25.08 8.46
N SER A 56 3.82 23.79 8.82
CA SER A 56 4.24 22.69 7.95
C SER A 56 3.45 22.68 6.63
N ASN A 57 2.14 22.94 6.67
CA ASN A 57 1.33 22.97 5.47
C ASN A 57 1.59 24.17 4.56
N GLU A 58 1.94 25.33 5.12
CA GLU A 58 2.37 26.48 4.31
C GLU A 58 3.70 26.20 3.59
N ILE A 59 4.66 25.56 4.27
CA ILE A 59 5.92 25.14 3.64
C ILE A 59 5.64 24.07 2.57
N LYS A 60 4.78 23.10 2.85
CA LYS A 60 4.36 22.10 1.85
C LYS A 60 3.73 22.77 0.61
N LYS A 61 2.91 23.82 0.76
CA LYS A 61 2.36 24.55 -0.38
C LYS A 61 3.44 25.20 -1.25
N LYS A 62 4.55 25.67 -0.67
CA LYS A 62 5.72 26.13 -1.45
C LYS A 62 6.34 24.98 -2.24
N GLY A 63 6.48 23.81 -1.61
CA GLY A 63 6.90 22.59 -2.30
C GLY A 63 5.97 22.20 -3.46
N ASP A 64 4.65 22.33 -3.28
CA ASP A 64 3.65 22.09 -4.34
C ASP A 64 3.84 23.04 -5.53
N ASN A 65 4.21 24.29 -5.28
CA ASN A 65 4.52 25.26 -6.34
C ASN A 65 5.76 24.85 -7.15
N PHE A 66 6.87 24.51 -6.48
CA PHE A 66 8.07 24.00 -7.17
C PHE A 66 7.79 22.70 -7.92
N TYR A 67 7.01 21.80 -7.33
CA TYR A 67 6.61 20.56 -7.99
C TYR A 67 5.80 20.83 -9.26
N GLY A 68 4.87 21.78 -9.22
CA GLY A 68 4.09 22.22 -10.39
C GLY A 68 4.96 22.82 -11.51
N GLN A 69 6.08 23.44 -11.15
CA GLN A 69 7.09 23.97 -12.09
C GLN A 69 8.05 22.89 -12.62
N GLY A 70 8.00 21.65 -12.09
CA GLY A 70 8.92 20.58 -12.43
C GLY A 70 10.27 20.66 -11.70
N GLU A 71 10.43 21.60 -10.77
CA GLU A 71 11.64 21.77 -9.95
C GLU A 71 11.65 20.76 -8.79
N PHE A 72 11.91 19.50 -9.12
CA PHE A 72 11.77 18.39 -8.16
C PHE A 72 12.72 18.46 -6.97
N ASP A 73 13.94 18.97 -7.11
CA ASP A 73 14.88 19.10 -5.99
C ASP A 73 14.46 20.21 -5.02
N SER A 74 14.04 21.36 -5.56
CA SER A 74 13.45 22.47 -4.76
C SER A 74 12.20 21.98 -4.03
N ALA A 75 11.33 21.23 -4.71
CA ALA A 75 10.12 20.67 -4.11
C ALA A 75 10.44 19.69 -2.97
N ILE A 76 11.37 18.75 -3.17
CA ILE A 76 11.81 17.83 -2.10
C ILE A 76 12.32 18.61 -0.90
N LYS A 77 13.15 19.65 -1.11
CA LYS A 77 13.71 20.45 -0.03
C LYS A 77 12.62 21.10 0.82
N GLU A 78 11.64 21.74 0.19
CA GLU A 78 10.51 22.34 0.91
C GLU A 78 9.66 21.28 1.62
N TYR A 79 9.35 20.15 0.97
CA TYR A 79 8.60 19.09 1.63
C TYR A 79 9.35 18.47 2.82
N GLN A 80 10.67 18.32 2.74
CA GLN A 80 11.49 17.83 3.85
C GLN A 80 11.49 18.83 5.01
N GLU A 81 11.53 20.14 4.73
CA GLU A 81 11.39 21.15 5.78
C GLU A 81 9.99 21.11 6.40
N ALA A 82 8.94 20.92 5.61
CA ALA A 82 7.58 20.71 6.13
C ALA A 82 7.50 19.50 7.08
N VAL A 83 8.13 18.38 6.71
CA VAL A 83 8.19 17.16 7.55
C VAL A 83 9.05 17.36 8.81
N LYS A 84 10.08 18.20 8.73
CA LYS A 84 10.92 18.54 9.89
C LYS A 84 10.15 19.38 10.92
N ILE A 85 9.31 20.29 10.45
CA ILE A 85 8.39 21.07 11.31
C ILE A 85 7.32 20.16 11.90
N ASP A 86 6.68 19.34 11.06
CA ASP A 86 5.67 18.37 11.48
C ASP A 86 5.92 17.00 10.86
N GLN A 87 6.44 16.07 11.67
CA GLN A 87 6.73 14.70 11.26
C GLN A 87 5.46 13.89 10.94
N THR A 88 4.30 14.38 11.36
CA THR A 88 3.00 13.75 11.09
C THR A 88 2.41 14.20 9.75
N ASN A 89 3.07 15.07 8.97
CA ASN A 89 2.55 15.57 7.68
C ASN A 89 2.56 14.51 6.57
N GLU A 90 1.51 13.69 6.54
CA GLU A 90 1.33 12.61 5.56
C GLU A 90 1.25 13.13 4.11
N TYR A 91 0.81 14.37 3.90
CA TYR A 91 0.75 14.97 2.57
C TYR A 91 2.15 15.33 2.06
N ALA A 92 2.99 15.94 2.90
CA ALA A 92 4.37 16.25 2.54
C ALA A 92 5.18 14.96 2.29
N LEU A 93 5.08 13.98 3.19
CA LEU A 93 5.68 12.65 3.01
C LEU A 93 5.21 11.99 1.69
N GLY A 94 3.91 12.00 1.45
CA GLY A 94 3.32 11.46 0.22
C GLY A 94 3.82 12.13 -1.05
N ASN A 95 4.01 13.45 -1.01
CA ASN A 95 4.52 14.22 -2.16
C ASN A 95 6.01 13.95 -2.43
N ILE A 96 6.83 13.78 -1.39
CA ILE A 96 8.23 13.31 -1.57
C ILE A 96 8.23 11.93 -2.26
N GLY A 97 7.36 11.02 -1.81
CA GLY A 97 7.19 9.71 -2.44
C GLY A 97 6.83 9.79 -3.93
N VAL A 98 5.97 10.73 -4.33
CA VAL A 98 5.62 10.97 -5.75
C VAL A 98 6.84 11.33 -6.58
N ILE A 99 7.69 12.22 -6.07
CA ILE A 99 8.87 12.67 -6.79
C ILE A 99 9.86 11.51 -6.97
N HIS A 100 10.10 10.73 -5.92
CA HIS A 100 10.96 9.54 -6.01
C HIS A 100 10.40 8.50 -6.99
N MET A 101 9.10 8.26 -6.99
CA MET A 101 8.45 7.39 -7.97
C MET A 101 8.68 7.87 -9.41
N LYS A 102 8.55 9.19 -9.67
CA LYS A 102 8.83 9.79 -11.00
C LYS A 102 10.29 9.65 -11.40
N ARG A 103 11.21 9.64 -10.44
CA ARG A 103 12.65 9.42 -10.64
C ARG A 103 13.05 7.95 -10.73
N SER A 104 12.08 7.02 -10.71
CA SER A 104 12.32 5.58 -10.61
C SER A 104 13.10 5.14 -9.35
N ASP A 105 13.16 6.00 -8.33
CA ASP A 105 13.72 5.68 -7.02
C ASP A 105 12.62 4.99 -6.17
N TYR A 106 12.31 3.76 -6.56
CA TYR A 106 11.19 3.01 -6.01
C TYR A 106 11.37 2.72 -4.52
N GLN A 107 12.60 2.50 -4.08
CA GLN A 107 12.91 2.22 -2.67
C GLN A 107 12.56 3.42 -1.78
N LYS A 108 13.00 4.64 -2.14
CA LYS A 108 12.61 5.83 -1.39
C LYS A 108 11.13 6.14 -1.51
N CYS A 109 10.51 5.89 -2.67
CA CYS A 109 9.05 5.99 -2.78
C CYS A 109 8.36 5.10 -1.74
N ILE A 110 8.81 3.85 -1.57
CA ILE A 110 8.25 2.92 -0.58
C ILE A 110 8.43 3.45 0.83
N GLU A 111 9.62 3.91 1.20
CA GLU A 111 9.92 4.44 2.53
C GLU A 111 9.04 5.65 2.91
N TYR A 112 8.92 6.63 2.01
CA TYR A 112 8.12 7.82 2.27
C TYR A 112 6.60 7.53 2.25
N THR A 113 6.14 6.63 1.37
CA THR A 113 4.72 6.24 1.35
C THR A 113 4.33 5.39 2.55
N ASP A 114 5.23 4.51 3.03
CA ASP A 114 5.02 3.77 4.29
C ASP A 114 4.96 4.70 5.49
N SER A 115 5.90 5.65 5.58
CA SER A 115 5.88 6.67 6.62
C SER A 115 4.55 7.44 6.62
N ALA A 116 4.06 7.88 5.46
CA ALA A 116 2.79 8.59 5.35
C ALA A 116 1.58 7.73 5.77
N LEU A 117 1.54 6.45 5.35
CA LEU A 117 0.49 5.52 5.73
C LEU A 117 0.49 5.23 7.24
N ASN A 118 1.66 5.12 7.86
CA ASN A 118 1.79 4.95 9.30
C ASN A 118 1.23 6.17 10.06
N GLN A 119 1.49 7.40 9.59
CA GLN A 119 0.91 8.60 10.20
C GLN A 119 -0.62 8.65 10.06
N ILE A 120 -1.15 8.24 8.90
CA ILE A 120 -2.61 8.12 8.70
C ILE A 120 -3.22 7.13 9.69
N ASN A 121 -2.61 5.95 9.85
CA ASN A 121 -3.11 4.92 10.77
C ASN A 121 -3.04 5.37 12.23
N ASN A 122 -1.95 6.01 12.63
CA ASN A 122 -1.80 6.55 13.99
C ASN A 122 -2.88 7.60 14.28
N PHE A 123 -3.12 8.51 13.35
CA PHE A 123 -4.16 9.52 13.49
C PHE A 123 -5.58 8.91 13.63
N ILE A 124 -5.90 7.88 12.84
CA ILE A 124 -7.19 7.17 12.93
C ILE A 124 -7.33 6.50 14.30
N ASN A 125 -6.29 5.83 14.77
CA ASN A 125 -6.28 5.13 16.07
C ASN A 125 -6.45 6.11 17.24
N GLU A 126 -5.75 7.25 17.21
CA GLU A 126 -5.82 8.29 18.25
C GLU A 126 -7.21 8.93 18.31
N THR A 127 -7.78 9.26 17.15
CA THR A 127 -9.04 10.02 17.09
C THR A 127 -10.29 9.13 17.16
N LYS A 128 -10.13 7.80 17.01
CA LYS A 128 -11.24 6.85 16.80
C LYS A 128 -12.19 7.30 15.69
N SER A 129 -11.68 8.09 14.74
CA SER A 129 -12.46 8.70 13.69
C SER A 129 -12.66 7.72 12.54
N PHE A 130 -13.88 7.64 12.01
CA PHE A 130 -14.10 7.06 10.70
C PHE A 130 -13.66 8.08 9.64
N LYS A 131 -12.63 7.76 8.85
CA LYS A 131 -12.30 8.59 7.68
C LYS A 131 -13.41 8.42 6.64
N ASN A 132 -14.05 9.53 6.30
CA ASN A 132 -14.93 9.62 5.13
C ASN A 132 -14.15 9.87 3.83
N ASP A 133 -12.89 10.31 3.91
CA ASP A 133 -12.03 10.58 2.74
C ASP A 133 -10.74 9.74 2.77
N ASN A 134 -10.80 8.59 2.10
CA ASN A 134 -9.66 7.68 1.94
C ASN A 134 -8.82 8.02 0.71
N GLN A 135 -9.02 9.17 0.06
CA GLN A 135 -8.40 9.47 -1.23
C GLN A 135 -6.87 9.54 -1.15
N LEU A 136 -6.32 10.11 -0.08
CA LEU A 136 -4.86 10.14 0.10
C LEU A 136 -4.31 8.73 0.32
N GLU A 137 -4.96 7.93 1.16
CA GLU A 137 -4.55 6.55 1.44
C GLU A 137 -4.55 5.69 0.18
N VAL A 138 -5.60 5.78 -0.63
CA VAL A 138 -5.70 5.15 -1.96
C VAL A 138 -4.53 5.57 -2.86
N LYS A 139 -4.20 6.87 -2.91
CA LYS A 139 -3.07 7.38 -3.70
C LYS A 139 -1.72 6.84 -3.20
N LEU A 140 -1.52 6.75 -1.89
CA LEU A 140 -0.29 6.24 -1.28
C LEU A 140 -0.12 4.73 -1.53
N LEU A 141 -1.15 3.93 -1.26
CA LEU A 141 -1.16 2.49 -1.51
C LEU A 141 -0.92 2.18 -2.99
N LEU A 142 -1.56 2.92 -3.90
CA LEU A 142 -1.33 2.74 -5.33
C LEU A 142 0.13 3.02 -5.74
N ARG A 143 0.74 4.08 -5.20
CA ARG A 143 2.14 4.43 -5.48
C ARG A 143 3.10 3.39 -4.89
N ARG A 144 2.86 2.97 -3.66
CA ARG A 144 3.69 1.96 -2.99
C ARG A 144 3.57 0.60 -3.68
N GLY A 145 2.36 0.19 -4.05
CA GLY A 145 2.10 -1.02 -4.83
C GLY A 145 2.78 -1.00 -6.20
N LYS A 146 2.76 0.13 -6.92
CA LYS A 146 3.55 0.32 -8.15
C LYS A 146 5.05 0.19 -7.91
N SER A 147 5.57 0.83 -6.87
CA SER A 147 7.00 0.75 -6.54
C SER A 147 7.42 -0.68 -6.17
N PHE A 148 6.62 -1.41 -5.39
CA PHE A 148 6.84 -2.82 -5.10
C PHE A 148 6.83 -3.68 -6.37
N GLN A 149 5.91 -3.43 -7.30
CA GLN A 149 5.90 -4.10 -8.60
C GLN A 149 7.21 -3.87 -9.35
N MET A 150 7.71 -2.63 -9.39
CA MET A 150 8.93 -2.29 -10.12
C MET A 150 10.19 -2.93 -9.53
N ILE A 151 10.23 -3.16 -8.21
CA ILE A 151 11.31 -3.90 -7.54
C ILE A 151 11.04 -5.41 -7.44
N LYS A 152 10.00 -5.92 -8.10
CA LYS A 152 9.60 -7.34 -8.15
C LYS A 152 9.20 -7.96 -6.81
N GLU A 153 8.82 -7.13 -5.85
CA GLU A 153 8.25 -7.53 -4.56
C GLU A 153 6.74 -7.74 -4.72
N TYR A 154 6.37 -8.73 -5.53
CA TYR A 154 5.02 -8.87 -6.05
C TYR A 154 3.96 -9.14 -4.99
N GLU A 155 4.26 -9.91 -3.94
CA GLU A 155 3.32 -10.17 -2.84
C GLU A 155 2.99 -8.90 -2.05
N LYS A 156 4.01 -8.07 -1.79
CA LYS A 156 3.81 -6.76 -1.14
C LYS A 156 3.01 -5.83 -2.05
N ALA A 157 3.32 -5.81 -3.35
CA ALA A 157 2.56 -5.05 -4.33
C ALA A 157 1.08 -5.48 -4.34
N LYS A 158 0.81 -6.78 -4.39
CA LYS A 158 -0.53 -7.35 -4.37
C LYS A 158 -1.31 -6.89 -3.14
N LYS A 159 -0.71 -6.99 -1.95
CA LYS A 159 -1.33 -6.56 -0.70
C LYS A 159 -1.78 -5.10 -0.73
N ASP A 160 -0.91 -4.20 -1.17
CA ASP A 160 -1.25 -2.77 -1.27
C ASP A 160 -2.33 -2.48 -2.32
N LEU A 161 -2.30 -3.19 -3.45
CA LEU A 161 -3.27 -3.03 -4.53
C LEU A 161 -4.65 -3.58 -4.15
N ASP A 162 -4.69 -4.72 -3.46
CA ASP A 162 -5.93 -5.30 -2.91
C ASP A 162 -6.57 -4.31 -1.93
N GLU A 163 -5.77 -3.72 -1.04
CA GLU A 163 -6.24 -2.71 -0.09
C GLU A 163 -6.70 -1.41 -0.78
N CYS A 164 -5.97 -0.97 -1.79
CA CYS A 164 -6.35 0.16 -2.63
C CYS A 164 -7.73 -0.06 -3.28
N ILE A 165 -8.00 -1.26 -3.81
CA ILE A 165 -9.28 -1.64 -4.41
C ILE A 165 -10.38 -1.81 -3.36
N ARG A 166 -10.03 -2.26 -2.15
CA ARG A 166 -10.96 -2.32 -1.01
C ARG A 166 -11.51 -0.93 -0.67
N LEU A 167 -10.63 0.08 -0.65
CA LEU A 167 -10.95 1.47 -0.37
C LEU A 167 -11.61 2.20 -1.55
N ASP A 168 -11.16 1.94 -2.78
CA ASP A 168 -11.75 2.45 -4.02
C ASP A 168 -11.91 1.34 -5.06
N ARG A 169 -13.11 0.74 -5.05
CA ARG A 169 -13.47 -0.36 -5.97
C ARG A 169 -13.45 0.05 -7.45
N ARG A 170 -13.51 1.33 -7.78
CA ARG A 170 -13.54 1.83 -9.16
C ARG A 170 -12.15 2.24 -9.68
N ASN A 171 -11.09 2.04 -8.89
CA ASN A 171 -9.73 2.34 -9.29
C ASN A 171 -9.23 1.36 -10.38
N LYS A 172 -9.49 1.72 -11.65
CA LYS A 172 -9.09 0.92 -12.83
C LYS A 172 -7.59 0.72 -12.92
N GLU A 173 -6.81 1.70 -12.47
CA GLU A 173 -5.36 1.63 -12.50
C GLU A 173 -4.85 0.54 -11.54
N ALA A 174 -5.32 0.55 -10.29
CA ALA A 174 -5.01 -0.49 -9.31
C ALA A 174 -5.40 -1.89 -9.81
N GLN A 175 -6.60 -2.03 -10.38
CA GLN A 175 -7.08 -3.30 -10.96
C GLN A 175 -6.19 -3.79 -12.10
N SER A 176 -5.79 -2.89 -13.01
CA SER A 176 -4.92 -3.26 -14.12
C SER A 176 -3.54 -3.69 -13.65
N ILE A 177 -3.00 -3.04 -12.63
CA ILE A 177 -1.69 -3.39 -12.08
C ILE A 177 -1.76 -4.71 -11.33
N LEU A 178 -2.79 -4.90 -10.49
CA LEU A 178 -3.03 -6.12 -9.74
C LEU A 178 -3.11 -7.33 -10.67
N LYS A 179 -3.79 -7.21 -11.81
CA LYS A 179 -3.84 -8.29 -12.82
C LYS A 179 -2.45 -8.67 -13.35
N LYS A 180 -1.58 -7.69 -13.60
CA LYS A 180 -0.19 -7.93 -14.04
C LYS A 180 0.61 -8.59 -12.93
N VAL A 181 0.57 -8.04 -11.72
CA VAL A 181 1.24 -8.57 -10.53
C VAL A 181 0.81 -10.01 -10.25
N GLN A 182 -0.48 -10.32 -10.34
CA GLN A 182 -0.98 -11.69 -10.16
C GLN A 182 -0.47 -12.65 -11.24
N GLY A 183 -0.30 -12.17 -12.48
CA GLY A 183 0.35 -12.95 -13.54
C GLY A 183 1.80 -13.30 -13.20
N GLU A 184 2.57 -12.32 -12.74
CA GLU A 184 3.97 -12.53 -12.32
C GLU A 184 4.09 -13.49 -11.13
N ILE A 185 3.20 -13.36 -10.12
CA ILE A 185 3.13 -14.28 -8.98
C ILE A 185 2.83 -15.70 -9.46
N ASN A 186 1.86 -15.84 -10.37
CA ASN A 186 1.51 -17.12 -10.95
C ASN A 186 2.68 -17.75 -11.71
N ASP A 187 3.42 -16.97 -12.49
CA ASP A 187 4.58 -17.46 -13.24
C ASP A 187 5.72 -17.92 -12.30
N ILE A 188 5.97 -17.19 -11.20
CA ILE A 188 6.93 -17.58 -10.17
C ILE A 188 6.50 -18.90 -9.50
N LEU A 189 5.25 -18.95 -9.01
CA LEU A 189 4.70 -20.14 -8.35
C LEU A 189 4.73 -21.35 -9.28
N TYR A 190 4.41 -21.17 -10.57
CA TYR A 190 4.47 -22.23 -11.56
C TYR A 190 5.90 -22.78 -11.68
N LYS A 191 6.90 -21.90 -11.80
CA LYS A 191 8.30 -22.31 -11.93
C LYS A 191 8.79 -23.04 -10.69
N GLU A 192 8.52 -22.51 -9.50
CA GLU A 192 8.91 -23.13 -8.23
C GLU A 192 8.30 -24.52 -8.06
N ASN A 193 6.99 -24.66 -8.31
CA ASN A 193 6.33 -25.96 -8.22
C ASN A 193 6.86 -26.95 -9.28
N LYS A 194 7.17 -26.47 -10.48
CA LYS A 194 7.73 -27.33 -11.53
C LYS A 194 9.11 -27.85 -11.14
N ASP A 195 10.01 -26.96 -10.71
CA ASP A 195 11.38 -27.31 -10.34
C ASP A 195 11.39 -28.28 -9.13
N GLU A 196 10.51 -28.03 -8.15
CA GLU A 196 10.31 -28.91 -6.99
C GLU A 196 9.76 -30.29 -7.39
N ALA A 197 8.73 -30.32 -8.24
CA ALA A 197 8.13 -31.57 -8.74
C ALA A 197 9.16 -32.41 -9.49
N GLU A 198 9.98 -31.81 -10.35
CA GLU A 198 11.04 -32.49 -11.10
C GLU A 198 12.15 -33.03 -10.18
N ARG A 199 12.47 -32.33 -9.08
CA ARG A 199 13.40 -32.84 -8.07
C ARG A 199 12.84 -34.07 -7.36
N LEU A 200 11.62 -33.98 -6.83
CA LEU A 200 10.93 -35.07 -6.13
C LEU A 200 10.71 -36.29 -7.05
N PHE A 201 10.45 -36.05 -8.33
CA PHE A 201 10.33 -37.11 -9.34
C PHE A 201 11.64 -37.92 -9.46
N LYS A 202 12.80 -37.25 -9.52
CA LYS A 202 14.12 -37.90 -9.58
C LYS A 202 14.42 -38.67 -8.29
N GLU A 203 13.98 -38.15 -7.15
CA GLU A 203 14.07 -38.79 -5.83
C GLU A 203 13.08 -39.96 -5.67
N LYS A 204 12.20 -40.21 -6.67
CA LYS A 204 11.15 -41.23 -6.68
C LYS A 204 10.06 -41.00 -5.63
N GLU A 205 9.94 -39.80 -5.09
CA GLU A 205 8.86 -39.37 -4.21
C GLU A 205 7.61 -39.00 -5.03
N TYR A 206 7.06 -39.98 -5.77
CA TYR A 206 6.05 -39.73 -6.81
C TYR A 206 4.74 -39.11 -6.28
N SER A 207 4.33 -39.43 -5.05
CA SER A 207 3.12 -38.84 -4.46
C SER A 207 3.26 -37.33 -4.24
N LYS A 208 4.40 -36.88 -3.71
CA LYS A 208 4.66 -35.45 -3.51
C LYS A 208 4.92 -34.73 -4.83
N ALA A 209 5.65 -35.37 -5.75
CA ALA A 209 5.85 -34.83 -7.09
C ALA A 209 4.52 -34.59 -7.82
N LEU A 210 3.58 -35.53 -7.69
CA LEU A 210 2.23 -35.42 -8.24
C LEU A 210 1.49 -34.18 -7.70
N GLU A 211 1.54 -33.92 -6.39
CA GLU A 211 0.91 -32.74 -5.79
C GLU A 211 1.43 -31.43 -6.41
N HIS A 212 2.76 -31.29 -6.57
CA HIS A 212 3.35 -30.09 -7.17
C HIS A 212 3.03 -29.94 -8.67
N PHE A 213 3.02 -31.04 -9.44
CA PHE A 213 2.56 -30.99 -10.84
C PHE A 213 1.09 -30.56 -10.94
N GLU A 214 0.23 -30.99 -10.02
CA GLU A 214 -1.16 -30.51 -9.98
C GLU A 214 -1.25 -29.01 -9.69
N GLN A 215 -0.42 -28.47 -8.79
CA GLN A 215 -0.38 -27.02 -8.54
C GLN A 215 0.01 -26.24 -9.80
N CYS A 216 0.99 -26.73 -10.57
CA CYS A 216 1.38 -26.11 -11.85
C CYS A 216 0.19 -25.99 -12.81
N LEU A 217 -0.59 -27.07 -12.94
CA LEU A 217 -1.76 -27.14 -13.84
C LEU A 217 -2.95 -26.32 -13.33
N ARG A 218 -3.06 -26.09 -12.01
CA ARG A 218 -4.05 -25.17 -11.44
C ARG A 218 -3.76 -23.72 -11.83
N ILE A 219 -2.48 -23.34 -11.87
CA ILE A 219 -2.04 -22.00 -12.25
C ILE A 219 -2.23 -21.76 -13.75
N THR A 220 -1.75 -22.69 -14.59
CA THR A 220 -1.91 -22.60 -16.05
C THR A 220 -2.63 -23.83 -16.60
N ARG A 221 -3.95 -23.71 -16.79
CA ARG A 221 -4.76 -24.81 -17.37
C ARG A 221 -4.54 -25.01 -18.88
N LYS A 222 -3.81 -24.13 -19.56
CA LYS A 222 -3.64 -24.20 -21.02
C LYS A 222 -2.47 -25.11 -21.37
N ALA A 223 -2.76 -26.35 -21.76
CA ALA A 223 -1.80 -27.35 -22.24
C ALA A 223 -1.08 -26.99 -23.58
N SER A 224 -1.09 -25.72 -24.00
CA SER A 224 -0.61 -25.30 -25.33
C SER A 224 0.84 -24.82 -25.36
N THR A 225 1.51 -24.68 -24.22
CA THR A 225 2.95 -24.38 -24.16
C THR A 225 3.76 -25.66 -23.97
N LEU A 226 4.93 -25.75 -24.60
CA LEU A 226 5.83 -26.90 -24.49
C LEU A 226 6.19 -27.23 -23.03
N SER A 227 6.25 -26.20 -22.17
CA SER A 227 6.49 -26.34 -20.73
C SER A 227 5.36 -27.07 -20.00
N ASN A 228 4.11 -26.91 -20.45
CA ASN A 228 2.95 -27.56 -19.86
C ASN A 228 2.86 -29.02 -20.31
N ILE A 229 3.25 -29.33 -21.55
CA ILE A 229 3.35 -30.70 -22.05
C ILE A 229 4.29 -31.53 -21.16
N SER A 230 5.47 -30.99 -20.80
CA SER A 230 6.41 -31.72 -19.93
C SER A 230 5.83 -32.00 -18.54
N VAL A 231 5.08 -31.05 -17.97
CA VAL A 231 4.39 -31.23 -16.68
C VAL A 231 3.33 -32.33 -16.77
N PHE A 232 2.51 -32.33 -17.83
CA PHE A 232 1.52 -33.40 -18.05
C PHE A 232 2.18 -34.77 -18.21
N VAL A 233 3.23 -34.87 -19.02
CA VAL A 233 3.95 -36.14 -19.22
C VAL A 233 4.53 -36.64 -17.90
N ASN A 234 5.23 -35.80 -17.14
CA ASN A 234 5.82 -36.22 -15.87
C ASN A 234 4.75 -36.58 -14.82
N LYS A 235 3.61 -35.86 -14.81
CA LYS A 235 2.45 -36.20 -13.99
C LYS A 235 1.91 -37.60 -14.32
N THR A 236 1.75 -37.92 -15.61
CA THR A 236 1.28 -39.27 -16.04
C THR A 236 2.28 -40.36 -15.65
N ALA A 237 3.58 -40.07 -15.70
CA ALA A 237 4.61 -41.00 -15.24
C ALA A 237 4.53 -41.24 -13.72
N CYS A 238 4.25 -40.21 -12.91
CA CYS A 238 3.98 -40.39 -11.47
C CYS A 238 2.78 -41.31 -11.23
N LEU A 239 1.65 -41.05 -11.90
CA LEU A 239 0.43 -41.86 -11.73
C LEU A 239 0.65 -43.32 -12.10
N PHE A 240 1.40 -43.57 -13.19
CA PHE A 240 1.79 -44.92 -13.58
C PHE A 240 2.67 -45.60 -12.52
N ALA A 241 3.68 -44.91 -11.99
CA ALA A 241 4.55 -45.42 -10.93
C ALA A 241 3.78 -45.74 -9.64
N LEU A 242 2.75 -44.96 -9.33
CA LEU A 242 1.86 -45.15 -8.18
C LEU A 242 0.73 -46.18 -8.43
N LYS A 243 0.66 -46.78 -9.63
CA LYS A 243 -0.39 -47.74 -10.05
C LYS A 243 -1.81 -47.16 -10.00
N GLN A 244 -1.96 -45.84 -10.18
CA GLN A 244 -3.25 -45.14 -10.22
C GLN A 244 -3.81 -45.11 -11.65
N ASN A 245 -4.12 -46.30 -12.20
CA ASN A 245 -4.43 -46.48 -13.63
C ASN A 245 -5.69 -45.73 -14.09
N ASP A 246 -6.74 -45.69 -13.27
CA ASP A 246 -8.00 -45.02 -13.65
C ASP A 246 -7.81 -43.50 -13.79
N LEU A 247 -7.07 -42.90 -12.86
CA LEU A 247 -6.71 -41.48 -12.89
C LEU A 247 -5.79 -41.17 -14.06
N LEU A 248 -4.82 -42.04 -14.35
CA LEU A 248 -3.93 -41.92 -15.50
C LEU A 248 -4.71 -41.88 -16.82
N ILE A 249 -5.64 -42.82 -17.04
CA ILE A 249 -6.47 -42.85 -18.26
C ILE A 249 -7.29 -41.56 -18.38
N THR A 250 -7.89 -41.12 -17.27
CA THR A 250 -8.67 -39.87 -17.23
C THR A 250 -7.82 -38.65 -17.61
N GLU A 251 -6.61 -38.55 -17.06
CA GLU A 251 -5.71 -37.43 -17.31
C GLU A 251 -5.23 -37.42 -18.77
N CYS A 252 -4.86 -38.57 -19.33
CA CYS A 252 -4.49 -38.71 -20.73
C CYS A 252 -5.64 -38.30 -21.67
N ASN A 253 -6.87 -38.72 -21.37
CA ASN A 253 -8.05 -38.33 -22.15
C ASN A 253 -8.30 -36.82 -22.10
N ASN A 254 -8.05 -36.18 -20.96
CA ASN A 254 -8.19 -34.73 -20.81
C ASN A 254 -7.09 -33.97 -21.58
N ALA A 255 -5.87 -34.48 -21.61
CA ALA A 255 -4.74 -33.85 -22.30
C ALA A 255 -4.83 -33.94 -23.83
N LEU A 256 -5.55 -34.94 -24.37
CA LEU A 256 -5.73 -35.17 -25.80
C LEU A 256 -6.95 -34.42 -26.40
N ARG A 257 -7.77 -33.76 -25.58
CA ARG A 257 -8.92 -32.94 -26.01
C ARG A 257 -8.51 -31.50 -26.25
#